data_AF-A0A2V6L9P5-F1
#
_entry.id   AF-A0A2V6L9P5-F1
#
_cell.length_a   1.000
_cell.length_b   1.000
_cell.length_c   1.000
_cell.angle_alpha   90.00
_cell.angle_beta   90.00
_cell.angle_gamma   90.00
#
_symmetry.space_group_name_H-M   'P 1'
#
loop_
_entity.id
_entity.type
_entity.pdbx_description
1 polymer ?
#
loop_
_entity_poly.entity_id
_entity_poly.type
_entity_poly.pdbx_seq_one_letter_code
_entity_poly.pdbx_strand_id
1 'polypeptide(L)'
;MSDARAANQLIAPDVKLGRDVRIFGFVNLYGCEIGDETKIGSFVEIQKNARIGARCKISSHTFICEGVTLEDNVFIGHGVTFINDRYPRATDGNGQLKTEDDWSCEVTLIKRGASIGSGVTLLGGITVGENAIVGAGSVVTDDVPANATVAGNPARLLKNRFHSGIFAGGPAVADFEDAFAAFCKCDYAVGLGSGTEAVWLALLACGVGPGDEVITVPSTFMATAEAITYCGAKPVFVDVDERTYTMAPAALANALTSRTKAIVPVHLFGQTADMDPILKFARQHGLVVIEDAAQAHGAEYKNRRAGSMSEIGCFSFYPGKNLGALGEAGAIVTNNLELADKIRVLRDHGQARKYHHTMVGWNCRMDAIQGACLAIKLRHLDRGNDLRRTHAARYSAAFKEVEEVISPLEAEYARHVYHIYAIRVQD
;
A
#
# COMPACT_ATOMS: atom_id res chain seq x y z
N MET A 1 24.79 -15.01 53.92
CA MET A 1 25.23 -15.73 52.71
C MET A 1 25.94 -14.72 51.83
N SER A 2 27.27 -14.86 51.78
CA SER A 2 28.26 -13.95 51.19
C SER A 2 28.23 -13.91 49.66
N ASP A 3 28.43 -12.71 49.12
CA ASP A 3 29.18 -12.34 47.90
C ASP A 3 29.56 -13.42 46.87
N ALA A 4 28.55 -14.07 46.28
CA ALA A 4 28.72 -14.82 45.02
C ALA A 4 28.26 -14.01 43.78
N ARG A 5 27.70 -12.80 43.95
CA ARG A 5 27.19 -11.97 42.84
C ARG A 5 28.27 -11.13 42.14
N ALA A 6 29.42 -10.91 42.76
CA ALA A 6 30.44 -9.97 42.29
C ALA A 6 31.50 -10.56 41.32
N ALA A 7 31.65 -11.89 41.23
CA ALA A 7 32.81 -12.50 40.56
C ALA A 7 32.94 -12.22 39.06
N ASN A 8 31.88 -11.75 38.40
CA ASN A 8 31.85 -11.55 36.95
C ASN A 8 31.33 -10.15 36.56
N GLN A 9 31.36 -9.15 37.44
CA GLN A 9 30.93 -7.78 37.13
C GLN A 9 32.09 -6.80 37.36
N LEU A 10 32.45 -6.03 36.33
CA LEU A 10 33.40 -4.94 36.43
C LEU A 10 32.62 -3.63 36.52
N ILE A 11 32.34 -3.17 37.74
CA ILE A 11 31.65 -1.90 37.99
C ILE A 11 32.63 -1.01 38.76
N ALA A 12 33.03 0.10 38.16
CA ALA A 12 33.96 1.03 38.77
C ALA A 12 33.30 1.80 39.95
N PRO A 13 34.08 2.25 40.95
CA PRO A 13 33.54 2.94 42.13
C PRO A 13 32.83 4.27 41.85
N ASP A 14 33.05 4.85 40.68
CA ASP A 14 32.50 6.14 40.25
C ASP A 14 31.16 6.03 39.54
N VAL A 15 30.63 4.81 39.35
CA VAL A 15 29.31 4.57 38.78
C VAL A 15 28.22 4.93 39.79
N LYS A 16 27.26 5.75 39.36
CA LYS A 16 26.10 6.12 40.17
C LYS A 16 24.92 5.23 39.84
N LEU A 17 24.45 4.45 40.82
CA LEU A 17 23.29 3.57 40.68
C LEU A 17 22.08 4.12 41.45
N GLY A 18 20.93 4.16 40.78
CA GLY A 18 19.64 4.46 41.37
C GLY A 18 19.08 3.29 42.19
N ARG A 19 17.83 3.46 42.66
CA ARG A 19 17.12 2.46 43.45
C ARG A 19 16.70 1.28 42.59
N ASP A 20 16.79 0.06 43.12
CA ASP A 20 16.30 -1.17 42.48
C ASP A 20 16.86 -1.45 41.06
N VAL A 21 18.06 -0.95 40.76
CA VAL A 21 18.79 -1.29 39.52
C VAL A 21 19.17 -2.77 39.55
N ARG A 22 18.88 -3.48 38.45
CA ARG A 22 19.19 -4.90 38.30
C ARG A 22 20.27 -5.11 37.24
N ILE A 23 21.43 -5.58 37.68
CA ILE A 23 22.59 -5.83 36.82
C ILE A 23 22.84 -7.34 36.77
N PHE A 24 22.85 -7.90 35.57
CA PHE A 24 23.16 -9.31 35.33
C PHE A 24 24.68 -9.52 35.20
N GLY A 25 25.17 -10.75 35.19
CA GLY A 25 26.63 -11.03 35.17
C GLY A 25 27.31 -10.58 33.87
N PHE A 26 28.64 -10.44 33.89
CA PHE A 26 29.50 -10.09 32.75
C PHE A 26 29.31 -8.66 32.22
N VAL A 27 29.22 -7.65 33.08
CA VAL A 27 29.10 -6.25 32.66
C VAL A 27 30.38 -5.45 32.90
N ASN A 28 30.55 -4.36 32.14
CA ASN A 28 31.64 -3.39 32.31
C ASN A 28 31.06 -1.95 32.40
N LEU A 29 31.04 -1.34 33.58
CA LEU A 29 30.46 -0.02 33.82
C LEU A 29 31.48 0.91 34.49
N TYR A 30 31.68 2.12 33.98
CA TYR A 30 32.60 3.10 34.57
C TYR A 30 32.18 4.54 34.27
N GLY A 31 32.27 5.42 35.26
CA GLY A 31 31.99 6.86 35.11
C GLY A 31 30.58 7.23 34.61
N CYS A 32 29.59 6.33 34.74
CA CYS A 32 28.24 6.50 34.21
C CYS A 32 27.16 6.61 35.29
N GLU A 33 25.96 7.06 34.91
CA GLU A 33 24.79 7.15 35.80
C GLU A 33 23.66 6.23 35.33
N ILE A 34 23.08 5.42 36.24
CA ILE A 34 21.97 4.50 35.96
C ILE A 34 20.78 4.83 36.87
N GLY A 35 19.64 5.18 36.30
CA GLY A 35 18.42 5.57 37.03
C GLY A 35 17.64 4.39 37.63
N ASP A 36 16.67 4.73 38.47
CA ASP A 36 15.85 3.80 39.26
C ASP A 36 15.21 2.69 38.40
N GLU A 37 15.08 1.48 38.95
CA GLU A 37 14.38 0.32 38.38
C GLU A 37 14.91 -0.18 37.02
N THR A 38 16.05 0.33 36.56
CA THR A 38 16.65 -0.03 35.27
C THR A 38 17.29 -1.42 35.30
N LYS A 39 17.18 -2.16 34.18
CA LYS A 39 17.78 -3.48 33.99
C LYS A 39 18.94 -3.43 33.01
N ILE A 40 20.09 -3.96 33.40
CA ILE A 40 21.30 -4.08 32.58
C ILE A 40 21.63 -5.55 32.35
N GLY A 41 21.45 -6.03 31.12
CA GLY A 41 21.72 -7.39 30.68
C GLY A 41 23.22 -7.75 30.69
N SER A 42 23.52 -9.02 30.45
CA SER A 42 24.90 -9.53 30.42
C SER A 42 25.70 -9.03 29.22
N PHE A 43 27.02 -8.93 29.36
CA PHE A 43 27.92 -8.46 28.29
C PHE A 43 27.61 -7.04 27.81
N VAL A 44 27.05 -6.21 28.69
CA VAL A 44 26.82 -4.79 28.43
C VAL A 44 28.03 -3.99 28.90
N GLU A 45 28.48 -3.05 28.06
CA GLU A 45 29.45 -2.04 28.43
C GLU A 45 28.82 -0.64 28.36
N ILE A 46 29.01 0.16 29.41
CA ILE A 46 28.57 1.56 29.49
C ILE A 46 29.75 2.40 29.97
N GLN A 47 30.15 3.36 29.13
CA GLN A 47 31.35 4.17 29.34
C GLN A 47 31.10 5.44 30.16
N LYS A 48 32.20 6.13 30.49
CA LYS A 48 32.21 7.40 31.21
C LYS A 48 31.28 8.44 30.56
N ASN A 49 30.65 9.28 31.37
CA ASN A 49 29.75 10.36 30.97
C ASN A 49 28.45 9.92 30.25
N ALA A 50 28.15 8.62 30.16
CA ALA A 50 26.84 8.15 29.74
C ALA A 50 25.81 8.25 30.87
N ARG A 51 24.55 8.56 30.53
CA ARG A 51 23.43 8.66 31.48
C ARG A 51 22.24 7.82 31.03
N ILE A 52 21.77 6.94 31.89
CA ILE A 52 20.61 6.07 31.65
C ILE A 52 19.49 6.46 32.63
N GLY A 53 18.31 6.79 32.12
CA GLY A 53 17.13 7.13 32.90
C GLY A 53 16.53 5.97 33.68
N ALA A 54 15.40 6.23 34.33
CA ALA A 54 14.68 5.23 35.12
C ALA A 54 13.87 4.26 34.25
N ARG A 55 13.63 3.05 34.78
CA ARG A 55 12.81 1.99 34.15
C ARG A 55 13.25 1.63 32.72
N CYS A 56 14.54 1.76 32.44
CA CYS A 56 15.09 1.35 31.16
C CYS A 56 15.39 -0.16 31.15
N LYS A 57 15.48 -0.72 29.95
CA LYS A 57 15.96 -2.09 29.75
C LYS A 57 17.05 -2.09 28.69
N ILE A 58 18.27 -2.42 29.11
CA ILE A 58 19.43 -2.57 28.25
C ILE A 58 19.73 -4.06 28.10
N SER A 59 19.57 -4.58 26.88
CA SER A 59 19.70 -6.02 26.62
C SER A 59 21.15 -6.40 26.29
N SER A 60 21.44 -7.70 26.38
CA SER A 60 22.81 -8.22 26.32
C SER A 60 23.60 -7.82 25.07
N HIS A 61 24.93 -7.74 25.20
CA HIS A 61 25.88 -7.37 24.13
C HIS A 61 25.75 -5.93 23.62
N THR A 62 25.09 -5.05 24.36
CA THR A 62 24.98 -3.63 24.00
C THR A 62 26.22 -2.86 24.42
N PHE A 63 26.70 -1.98 23.55
CA PHE A 63 27.80 -1.06 23.82
C PHE A 63 27.30 0.39 23.80
N ILE A 64 27.34 1.06 24.95
CA ILE A 64 26.93 2.46 25.14
C ILE A 64 28.19 3.29 25.39
N CYS A 65 28.61 4.05 24.39
CA CYS A 65 29.79 4.89 24.44
C CYS A 65 29.57 6.19 25.24
N GLU A 66 30.67 6.89 25.51
CA GLU A 66 30.66 8.23 26.09
C GLU A 66 29.77 9.19 25.28
N GLY A 67 29.03 10.06 25.97
CA GLY A 67 28.15 11.06 25.36
C GLY A 67 26.72 10.57 25.06
N VAL A 68 26.37 9.33 25.41
CA VAL A 68 25.00 8.82 25.22
C VAL A 68 24.13 9.13 26.44
N THR A 69 22.96 9.73 26.19
CA THR A 69 21.89 9.91 27.17
C THR A 69 20.64 9.14 26.75
N LEU A 70 20.16 8.24 27.60
CA LEU A 70 18.85 7.60 27.49
C LEU A 70 17.92 8.20 28.53
N GLU A 71 16.77 8.72 28.12
CA GLU A 71 15.71 9.14 29.03
C GLU A 71 14.96 7.93 29.63
N ASP A 72 13.96 8.16 30.48
CA ASP A 72 13.23 7.07 31.14
C ASP A 72 12.45 6.19 30.16
N ASN A 73 12.16 4.96 30.60
CA ASN A 73 11.32 3.99 29.88
C ASN A 73 11.87 3.59 28.50
N VAL A 74 13.16 3.82 28.23
CA VAL A 74 13.81 3.43 26.97
C VAL A 74 14.09 1.93 26.95
N PHE A 75 13.83 1.30 25.81
CA PHE A 75 14.21 -0.08 25.54
C PHE A 75 15.37 -0.13 24.54
N ILE A 76 16.45 -0.82 24.91
CA ILE A 76 17.57 -1.15 24.03
C ILE A 76 17.65 -2.67 23.84
N GLY A 77 17.52 -3.10 22.58
CA GLY A 77 17.60 -4.49 22.14
C GLY A 77 19.01 -5.08 22.29
N HIS A 78 19.16 -6.33 21.90
CA HIS A 78 20.44 -7.04 22.04
C HIS A 78 21.44 -6.56 20.98
N GLY A 79 22.71 -6.44 21.32
CA GLY A 79 23.76 -6.13 20.34
C GLY A 79 23.62 -4.75 19.71
N VAL A 80 23.07 -3.77 20.42
CA VAL A 80 22.98 -2.38 19.93
C VAL A 80 24.32 -1.70 20.14
N THR A 81 24.78 -0.96 19.12
CA THR A 81 26.06 -0.23 19.15
C THR A 81 25.82 1.25 18.96
N PHE A 82 26.28 2.05 19.93
CA PHE A 82 26.35 3.49 19.83
C PHE A 82 27.74 3.92 19.38
N ILE A 83 27.82 4.89 18.47
CA ILE A 83 29.05 5.47 17.97
C ILE A 83 29.08 6.94 18.39
N ASN A 84 30.23 7.44 18.83
CA ASN A 84 30.42 8.84 19.26
C ASN A 84 31.57 9.56 18.53
N ASP A 85 32.09 8.94 17.46
CA ASP A 85 33.04 9.56 16.53
C ASP A 85 32.60 9.29 15.09
N ARG A 86 32.25 10.35 14.37
CA ARG A 86 31.81 10.27 12.97
C ARG A 86 32.97 10.15 11.99
N TYR A 87 34.18 10.54 12.41
CA TYR A 87 35.38 10.57 11.58
C TYR A 87 36.58 9.92 12.27
N PRO A 88 36.48 8.63 12.65
CA PRO A 88 37.55 7.96 13.38
C PRO A 88 38.82 7.88 12.53
N ARG A 89 39.94 8.30 13.13
CA ARG A 89 41.30 8.24 12.58
C ARG A 89 42.30 7.94 13.68
N ALA A 90 43.25 7.04 13.42
CA ALA A 90 44.34 6.76 14.34
C ALA A 90 45.39 7.88 14.40
N THR A 91 45.57 8.62 13.29
CA THR A 91 46.57 9.68 13.17
C THR A 91 45.99 10.98 12.63
N ASP A 92 46.65 12.09 12.95
CA ASP A 92 46.37 13.42 12.39
C ASP A 92 46.86 13.54 10.92
N GLY A 93 46.73 14.73 10.33
CA GLY A 93 47.20 15.01 8.97
C GLY A 93 48.72 14.91 8.77
N ASN A 94 49.49 14.88 9.85
CA ASN A 94 50.95 14.76 9.86
C ASN A 94 51.43 13.33 10.18
N GLY A 95 50.51 12.38 10.39
CA GLY A 95 50.82 10.98 10.74
C GLY A 95 51.15 10.75 12.22
N GLN A 96 50.91 11.73 13.11
CA GLN A 96 51.06 11.56 14.56
C GLN A 96 49.81 10.92 15.15
N LEU A 97 49.97 10.10 16.19
CA LEU A 97 48.83 9.48 16.88
C LEU A 97 47.92 10.55 17.50
N LYS A 98 46.62 10.46 17.23
CA LYS A 98 45.64 11.36 17.85
C LYS A 98 45.49 11.06 19.35
N THR A 99 45.32 12.11 20.15
CA THR A 99 45.02 12.01 21.60
C THR A 99 43.54 12.34 21.87
N GLU A 100 43.12 12.28 23.14
CA GLU A 100 41.78 12.73 23.54
C GLU A 100 41.54 14.21 23.19
N ASP A 101 42.58 15.05 23.14
CA ASP A 101 42.48 16.47 22.80
C ASP A 101 42.08 16.72 21.33
N ASP A 102 42.29 15.72 20.45
CA ASP A 102 41.97 15.79 19.03
C ASP A 102 40.57 15.22 18.70
N TRP A 103 39.80 14.85 19.72
CA TRP A 103 38.49 14.23 19.60
C TRP A 103 37.39 15.10 20.21
N SER A 104 36.27 15.21 19.48
CA SER A 104 35.05 15.83 19.96
C SER A 104 33.99 14.74 20.13
N CYS A 105 33.49 14.59 21.35
CA CYS A 105 32.44 13.64 21.64
C CYS A 105 31.10 14.07 21.00
N GLU A 106 30.56 13.22 20.13
CA GLU A 106 29.23 13.42 19.53
C GLU A 106 28.14 12.91 20.47
N VAL A 107 27.29 13.81 20.97
CA VAL A 107 26.25 13.49 21.96
C VAL A 107 25.05 12.85 21.27
N THR A 108 24.59 11.71 21.80
CA THR A 108 23.40 11.01 21.31
C THR A 108 22.31 11.01 22.37
N LEU A 109 21.09 11.40 21.99
CA LEU A 109 19.93 11.43 22.88
C LEU A 109 18.85 10.44 22.43
N ILE A 110 18.50 9.49 23.29
CA ILE A 110 17.35 8.61 23.10
C ILE A 110 16.25 9.05 24.07
N LYS A 111 15.19 9.63 23.52
CA LYS A 111 14.11 10.21 24.32
C LYS A 111 13.18 9.14 24.91
N ARG A 112 12.39 9.59 25.87
CA ARG A 112 11.49 8.79 26.70
C ARG A 112 10.68 7.80 25.87
N GLY A 113 10.61 6.55 26.33
CA GLY A 113 9.78 5.52 25.70
C GLY A 113 10.23 5.03 24.33
N ALA A 114 11.34 5.54 23.78
CA ALA A 114 11.87 5.05 22.51
C ALA A 114 12.33 3.59 22.62
N SER A 115 12.18 2.85 21.53
CA SER A 115 12.50 1.43 21.43
C SER A 115 13.50 1.19 20.30
N ILE A 116 14.69 0.71 20.66
CA ILE A 116 15.77 0.40 19.73
C ILE A 116 15.84 -1.11 19.55
N GLY A 117 15.56 -1.59 18.33
CA GLY A 117 15.60 -3.01 18.00
C GLY A 117 17.00 -3.63 18.11
N SER A 118 17.07 -4.95 18.24
CA SER A 118 18.35 -5.66 18.33
C SER A 118 19.23 -5.45 17.09
N GLY A 119 20.55 -5.38 17.29
CA GLY A 119 21.54 -5.25 16.20
C GLY A 119 21.56 -3.88 15.52
N VAL A 120 20.94 -2.86 16.13
CA VAL A 120 20.95 -1.49 15.60
C VAL A 120 22.31 -0.83 15.82
N THR A 121 22.79 -0.11 14.82
CA THR A 121 23.92 0.83 14.95
C THR A 121 23.41 2.26 14.89
N LEU A 122 23.73 3.07 15.89
CA LEU A 122 23.39 4.49 15.96
C LEU A 122 24.66 5.33 15.75
N LEU A 123 24.68 6.18 14.72
CA LEU A 123 25.73 7.16 14.55
C LEU A 123 25.64 8.25 15.63
N GLY A 124 26.77 8.86 15.96
CA GLY A 124 26.83 9.93 16.96
C GLY A 124 26.18 11.22 16.48
N GLY A 125 25.71 12.03 17.43
CA GLY A 125 25.17 13.37 17.15
C GLY A 125 23.69 13.36 16.75
N ILE A 126 22.96 12.29 17.08
CA ILE A 126 21.54 12.12 16.70
C ILE A 126 20.61 12.09 17.91
N THR A 127 19.35 12.46 17.65
CA THR A 127 18.24 12.32 18.59
C THR A 127 17.21 11.32 18.07
N VAL A 128 16.89 10.31 18.88
CA VAL A 128 15.73 9.44 18.67
C VAL A 128 14.56 9.96 19.50
N GLY A 129 13.50 10.39 18.82
CA GLY A 129 12.34 11.04 19.40
C GLY A 129 11.54 10.17 20.37
N GLU A 130 10.68 10.83 21.15
CA GLU A 130 9.84 10.18 22.16
C GLU A 130 8.94 9.10 21.50
N ASN A 131 8.87 7.92 22.12
CA ASN A 131 8.13 6.75 21.64
C ASN A 131 8.46 6.31 20.21
N ALA A 132 9.60 6.73 19.64
CA ALA A 132 10.03 6.27 18.34
C ALA A 132 10.48 4.80 18.37
N ILE A 133 10.34 4.11 17.24
CA ILE A 133 10.75 2.71 17.09
C ILE A 133 11.81 2.62 15.99
N VAL A 134 12.97 2.06 16.32
CA VAL A 134 13.99 1.70 15.34
C VAL A 134 13.94 0.19 15.13
N GLY A 135 13.62 -0.23 13.90
CA GLY A 135 13.58 -1.64 13.53
C GLY A 135 14.92 -2.35 13.73
N ALA A 136 14.89 -3.62 14.11
CA ALA A 136 16.11 -4.42 14.32
C ALA A 136 17.02 -4.42 13.08
N GLY A 137 18.34 -4.44 13.30
CA GLY A 137 19.37 -4.45 12.26
C GLY A 137 19.53 -3.15 11.47
N SER A 138 18.93 -2.05 11.92
CA SER A 138 18.99 -0.77 11.20
C SER A 138 20.27 0.02 11.51
N VAL A 139 20.66 0.90 10.57
CA VAL A 139 21.74 1.88 10.77
C VAL A 139 21.13 3.28 10.79
N VAL A 140 21.09 3.91 11.95
CA VAL A 140 20.48 5.23 12.14
C VAL A 140 21.54 6.30 11.90
N THR A 141 21.36 7.08 10.83
CA THR A 141 22.34 8.08 10.38
C THR A 141 21.94 9.52 10.71
N ASP A 142 20.68 9.74 11.08
CA ASP A 142 20.05 11.05 11.26
C ASP A 142 18.96 10.96 12.34
N ASP A 143 18.46 12.12 12.79
CA ASP A 143 17.40 12.23 13.79
C ASP A 143 16.14 11.43 13.42
N VAL A 144 15.52 10.81 14.43
CA VAL A 144 14.25 10.09 14.28
C VAL A 144 13.14 10.90 14.96
N PRO A 145 12.08 11.29 14.23
CA PRO A 145 10.96 12.03 14.81
C PRO A 145 10.24 11.24 15.92
N ALA A 146 9.62 11.96 16.86
CA ALA A 146 8.77 11.34 17.88
C ALA A 146 7.60 10.55 17.24
N ASN A 147 7.23 9.43 17.86
CA ASN A 147 6.18 8.50 17.41
C ASN A 147 6.38 7.92 16.00
N ALA A 148 7.59 8.03 15.43
CA ALA A 148 7.90 7.45 14.13
C ALA A 148 8.47 6.04 14.26
N THR A 149 8.28 5.22 13.23
CA THR A 149 9.07 3.99 13.06
C THR A 149 10.03 4.18 11.91
N VAL A 150 11.30 3.85 12.10
CA VAL A 150 12.30 3.79 11.04
C VAL A 150 12.88 2.37 10.92
N ALA A 151 13.29 1.96 9.73
CA ALA A 151 14.05 0.72 9.54
C ALA A 151 14.95 0.79 8.31
N GLY A 152 15.98 -0.08 8.28
CA GLY A 152 16.87 -0.27 7.13
C GLY A 152 18.29 0.25 7.33
N ASN A 153 19.11 0.14 6.28
CA ASN A 153 20.48 0.63 6.24
C ASN A 153 20.69 1.47 4.96
N PRO A 154 20.74 2.81 5.06
CA PRO A 154 20.45 3.62 6.25
C PRO A 154 18.96 3.56 6.64
N ALA A 155 18.64 3.82 7.90
CA ALA A 155 17.29 3.77 8.42
C ALA A 155 16.43 4.86 7.75
N ARG A 156 15.20 4.50 7.39
CA ARG A 156 14.22 5.39 6.76
C ARG A 156 12.87 5.27 7.44
N LEU A 157 12.12 6.37 7.44
CA LEU A 157 10.75 6.41 7.94
C LEU A 157 9.91 5.33 7.25
N LEU A 158 9.44 4.39 8.05
CA LEU A 158 8.35 3.53 7.66
C LEU A 158 7.08 4.37 7.78
N LYS A 159 6.35 4.48 6.67
CA LYS A 159 4.97 4.99 6.70
C LYS A 159 4.17 4.02 7.59
N ASN A 160 4.07 4.29 8.89
CA ASN A 160 3.25 3.50 9.81
C ASN A 160 1.77 3.68 9.42
N ARG A 161 1.25 2.77 8.58
CA ARG A 161 -0.10 2.89 8.01
C ARG A 161 -1.24 2.50 8.96
N PHE A 162 -0.93 1.93 10.13
CA PHE A 162 -1.95 1.41 11.05
C PHE A 162 -2.00 2.13 12.41
N HIS A 163 -1.02 2.98 12.74
CA HIS A 163 -0.99 3.68 14.04
C HIS A 163 -1.51 5.12 13.96
N SER A 164 -1.81 5.63 12.76
CA SER A 164 -2.30 6.99 12.56
C SER A 164 -3.78 7.19 12.92
N GLY A 165 -4.52 6.12 13.23
CA GLY A 165 -5.97 6.18 13.46
C GLY A 165 -6.79 6.57 12.21
N ILE A 166 -6.17 6.62 11.03
CA ILE A 166 -6.83 6.96 9.77
C ILE A 166 -7.37 5.66 9.15
N PHE A 167 -8.68 5.45 9.27
CA PHE A 167 -9.34 4.23 8.79
C PHE A 167 -10.10 4.42 7.47
N ALA A 168 -10.49 5.65 7.14
CA ALA A 168 -11.17 5.98 5.88
C ALA A 168 -10.28 6.88 5.02
N GLY A 169 -10.01 6.47 3.78
CA GLY A 169 -9.12 7.20 2.87
C GLY A 169 -7.68 7.28 3.37
N GLY A 170 -7.06 8.45 3.18
CA GLY A 170 -5.73 8.75 3.68
C GLY A 170 -4.57 8.14 2.87
N PRO A 171 -3.34 8.20 3.41
CA PRO A 171 -2.13 7.86 2.65
C PRO A 171 -2.09 6.42 2.14
N ALA A 172 -2.74 5.48 2.83
CA ALA A 172 -2.77 4.09 2.39
C ALA A 172 -3.57 3.90 1.10
N VAL A 173 -4.68 4.63 0.95
CA VAL A 173 -5.49 4.65 -0.27
C VAL A 173 -4.77 5.44 -1.36
N ALA A 174 -4.19 6.60 -1.06
CA ALA A 174 -3.44 7.39 -2.05
C ALA A 174 -2.26 6.61 -2.65
N ASP A 175 -1.46 5.94 -1.79
CA ASP A 175 -0.35 5.11 -2.26
C ASP A 175 -0.83 3.92 -3.13
N PHE A 176 -2.05 3.41 -2.90
CA PHE A 176 -2.66 2.39 -3.75
C PHE A 176 -3.17 2.99 -5.07
N GLU A 177 -3.82 4.15 -5.03
CA GLU A 177 -4.28 4.88 -6.22
C GLU A 177 -3.12 5.13 -7.18
N ASP A 178 -2.00 5.67 -6.69
CA ASP A 178 -0.81 5.92 -7.51
C ASP A 178 -0.26 4.63 -8.15
N ALA A 179 -0.15 3.56 -7.34
CA ALA A 179 0.35 2.27 -7.82
C ALA A 179 -0.59 1.61 -8.83
N PHE A 180 -1.91 1.74 -8.64
CA PHE A 180 -2.91 1.16 -9.51
C PHE A 180 -3.06 1.93 -10.82
N ALA A 181 -2.98 3.27 -10.79
CA ALA A 181 -2.90 4.11 -11.98
C ALA A 181 -1.70 3.69 -12.85
N ALA A 182 -0.52 3.59 -12.24
CA ALA A 182 0.70 3.14 -12.92
C ALA A 182 0.54 1.71 -13.49
N PHE A 183 -0.07 0.79 -12.75
CA PHE A 183 -0.32 -0.58 -13.22
C PHE A 183 -1.24 -0.61 -14.45
N CYS A 184 -2.32 0.18 -14.44
CA CYS A 184 -3.25 0.32 -15.55
C CYS A 184 -2.70 1.18 -16.70
N LYS A 185 -1.54 1.82 -16.54
CA LYS A 185 -0.97 2.79 -17.49
C LYS A 185 -1.91 3.99 -17.73
N CYS A 186 -2.54 4.46 -16.65
CA CYS A 186 -3.33 5.69 -16.63
C CYS A 186 -2.67 6.74 -15.73
N ASP A 187 -3.03 8.01 -15.92
CA ASP A 187 -2.48 9.12 -15.14
C ASP A 187 -3.08 9.18 -13.72
N TYR A 188 -4.35 8.81 -13.56
CA TYR A 188 -5.08 8.94 -12.30
C TYR A 188 -5.85 7.67 -11.95
N ALA A 189 -5.87 7.35 -10.66
CA ALA A 189 -6.84 6.44 -10.06
C ALA A 189 -7.56 7.09 -8.88
N VAL A 190 -8.79 6.65 -8.62
CA VAL A 190 -9.64 7.12 -7.53
C VAL A 190 -10.27 5.91 -6.85
N GLY A 191 -9.85 5.59 -5.63
CA GLY A 191 -10.34 4.48 -4.82
C GLY A 191 -11.73 4.72 -4.26
N LEU A 192 -12.60 3.72 -4.38
CA LEU A 192 -14.02 3.77 -4.02
C LEU A 192 -14.41 2.59 -3.11
N GLY A 193 -15.61 2.65 -2.54
CA GLY A 193 -16.16 1.62 -1.67
C GLY A 193 -16.56 0.36 -2.40
N SER A 194 -16.94 0.41 -3.68
CA SER A 194 -17.26 -0.78 -4.48
C SER A 194 -17.09 -0.58 -6.00
N GLY A 195 -17.20 -1.67 -6.77
CA GLY A 195 -17.24 -1.60 -8.24
C GLY A 195 -18.54 -1.01 -8.79
N THR A 196 -19.67 -1.19 -8.11
CA THR A 196 -20.94 -0.56 -8.48
C THR A 196 -20.84 0.95 -8.37
N GLU A 197 -20.24 1.45 -7.26
CA GLU A 197 -19.95 2.87 -7.09
C GLU A 197 -18.99 3.39 -8.17
N ALA A 198 -18.02 2.59 -8.60
CA ALA A 198 -17.11 2.97 -9.69
C ALA A 198 -17.87 3.25 -10.99
N VAL A 199 -18.74 2.33 -11.43
CA VAL A 199 -19.54 2.53 -12.65
C VAL A 199 -20.51 3.70 -12.47
N TRP A 200 -21.17 3.80 -11.31
CA TRP A 200 -22.16 4.84 -11.03
C TRP A 200 -21.55 6.25 -11.01
N LEU A 201 -20.46 6.45 -10.27
CA LEU A 201 -19.79 7.76 -10.20
C LEU A 201 -19.13 8.13 -11.53
N ALA A 202 -18.65 7.15 -12.31
CA ALA A 202 -18.14 7.39 -13.67
C ALA A 202 -19.24 7.93 -14.59
N LEU A 203 -20.43 7.33 -14.57
CA LEU A 203 -21.59 7.78 -15.34
C LEU A 203 -22.01 9.22 -14.96
N LEU A 204 -22.15 9.50 -13.66
CA LEU A 204 -22.46 10.86 -13.17
C LEU A 204 -21.38 11.88 -13.54
N ALA A 205 -20.10 11.50 -13.43
CA ALA A 205 -18.99 12.36 -13.79
C ALA A 205 -19.03 12.72 -15.29
N CYS A 206 -19.40 11.77 -16.15
CA CYS A 206 -19.59 11.94 -17.59
C CYS A 206 -20.91 12.62 -17.98
N GLY A 207 -21.72 13.01 -16.99
CA GLY A 207 -22.95 13.78 -17.20
C GLY A 207 -24.14 12.94 -17.67
N VAL A 208 -24.16 11.65 -17.36
CA VAL A 208 -25.34 10.80 -17.53
C VAL A 208 -26.35 11.11 -16.43
N GLY A 209 -27.63 11.25 -16.79
CA GLY A 209 -28.70 11.57 -15.86
C GLY A 209 -30.09 11.11 -16.31
N PRO A 210 -31.16 11.62 -15.65
CA PRO A 210 -32.53 11.30 -16.00
C PRO A 210 -32.87 11.61 -17.46
N GLY A 211 -33.48 10.64 -18.15
CA GLY A 211 -33.86 10.76 -19.56
C GLY A 211 -32.79 10.29 -20.55
N ASP A 212 -31.57 10.05 -20.10
CA ASP A 212 -30.53 9.46 -20.94
C ASP A 212 -30.70 7.95 -21.09
N GLU A 213 -30.18 7.41 -22.19
CA GLU A 213 -30.03 5.98 -22.45
C GLU A 213 -28.55 5.60 -22.43
N VAL A 214 -28.23 4.47 -21.78
CA VAL A 214 -26.87 3.93 -21.71
C VAL A 214 -26.87 2.53 -22.28
N ILE A 215 -26.07 2.32 -23.33
CA ILE A 215 -25.96 1.02 -23.99
C ILE A 215 -25.04 0.12 -23.13
N THR A 216 -25.51 -1.06 -22.78
CA THR A 216 -24.70 -2.12 -22.14
C THR A 216 -25.18 -3.50 -22.60
N VAL A 217 -24.72 -4.58 -21.96
CA VAL A 217 -25.09 -5.96 -22.30
C VAL A 217 -25.98 -6.58 -21.21
N PRO A 218 -26.89 -7.50 -21.55
CA PRO A 218 -27.70 -8.21 -20.56
C PRO A 218 -26.91 -9.34 -19.89
N SER A 219 -25.95 -9.93 -20.60
CA SER A 219 -25.03 -10.94 -20.08
C SER A 219 -23.87 -10.26 -19.33
N THR A 220 -24.19 -9.70 -18.16
CA THR A 220 -23.26 -9.11 -17.20
C THR A 220 -23.79 -9.31 -15.78
N PHE A 221 -23.02 -8.92 -14.77
CA PHE A 221 -23.54 -8.83 -13.41
C PHE A 221 -24.49 -7.64 -13.26
N MET A 222 -25.53 -7.79 -12.45
CA MET A 222 -26.60 -6.79 -12.26
C MET A 222 -26.10 -5.37 -11.95
N ALA A 223 -24.95 -5.24 -11.27
CA ALA A 223 -24.35 -3.96 -10.91
C ALA A 223 -24.16 -2.99 -12.09
N THR A 224 -23.86 -3.48 -13.30
CA THR A 224 -23.68 -2.61 -14.47
C THR A 224 -24.98 -1.89 -14.81
N ALA A 225 -26.11 -2.60 -14.82
CA ALA A 225 -27.43 -2.02 -15.08
C ALA A 225 -27.95 -1.20 -13.88
N GLU A 226 -27.68 -1.65 -12.65
CA GLU A 226 -28.04 -0.92 -11.42
C GLU A 226 -27.35 0.46 -11.35
N ALA A 227 -26.07 0.54 -11.69
CA ALA A 227 -25.35 1.83 -11.72
C ALA A 227 -25.95 2.81 -12.74
N ILE A 228 -26.45 2.30 -13.87
CA ILE A 228 -27.15 3.10 -14.89
C ILE A 228 -28.47 3.63 -14.31
N THR A 229 -29.27 2.77 -13.67
CA THR A 229 -30.57 3.19 -13.11
C THR A 229 -30.40 4.12 -11.91
N TYR A 230 -29.32 4.02 -11.14
CA TYR A 230 -28.98 4.97 -10.08
C TYR A 230 -28.68 6.38 -10.60
N CYS A 231 -28.31 6.55 -11.88
CA CYS A 231 -28.22 7.86 -12.52
C CYS A 231 -29.60 8.42 -12.93
N GLY A 232 -30.67 7.63 -12.83
CA GLY A 232 -31.97 7.92 -13.45
C GLY A 232 -32.01 7.65 -14.96
N ALA A 233 -30.94 7.11 -15.53
CA ALA A 233 -30.85 6.74 -16.93
C ALA A 233 -31.46 5.35 -17.18
N LYS A 234 -31.76 5.06 -18.45
CA LYS A 234 -32.31 3.77 -18.88
C LYS A 234 -31.21 2.89 -19.49
N PRO A 235 -30.97 1.67 -18.97
CA PRO A 235 -30.12 0.71 -19.66
C PRO A 235 -30.78 0.24 -20.96
N VAL A 236 -30.03 0.26 -22.06
CA VAL A 236 -30.41 -0.28 -23.36
C VAL A 236 -29.48 -1.44 -23.67
N PHE A 237 -30.04 -2.62 -23.88
CA PHE A 237 -29.26 -3.83 -24.04
C PHE A 237 -28.92 -4.11 -25.51
N VAL A 238 -27.65 -4.37 -25.77
CA VAL A 238 -27.17 -5.04 -26.98
C VAL A 238 -26.66 -6.43 -26.62
N ASP A 239 -26.79 -7.36 -27.53
CA ASP A 239 -26.36 -8.74 -27.27
C ASP A 239 -24.82 -8.87 -27.23
N VAL A 240 -24.36 -9.99 -26.70
CA VAL A 240 -22.93 -10.35 -26.66
C VAL A 240 -22.55 -11.21 -27.85
N ASP A 241 -21.27 -11.20 -28.21
CA ASP A 241 -20.69 -12.25 -29.04
C ASP A 241 -20.61 -13.54 -28.20
N GLU A 242 -21.22 -14.61 -28.69
CA GLU A 242 -21.35 -15.86 -27.93
C GLU A 242 -20.02 -16.60 -27.68
N ARG A 243 -18.95 -16.24 -28.38
CA ARG A 243 -17.62 -16.87 -28.24
C ARG A 243 -16.81 -16.13 -27.19
N THR A 244 -16.92 -14.81 -27.14
CA THR A 244 -16.17 -13.95 -26.21
C THR A 244 -16.94 -13.61 -24.95
N TYR A 245 -18.28 -13.74 -24.98
CA TYR A 245 -19.24 -13.28 -23.97
C TYR A 245 -19.18 -11.77 -23.68
N THR A 246 -18.58 -11.00 -24.59
CA THR A 246 -18.48 -9.54 -24.49
C THR A 246 -19.37 -8.86 -25.52
N MET A 247 -19.63 -7.57 -25.34
CA MET A 247 -20.50 -6.76 -26.22
C MET A 247 -20.17 -6.95 -27.70
N ALA A 248 -21.16 -7.30 -28.52
CA ALA A 248 -21.00 -7.41 -29.97
C ALA A 248 -21.06 -6.02 -30.64
N PRO A 249 -19.96 -5.49 -31.21
CA PRO A 249 -19.96 -4.12 -31.72
C PRO A 249 -20.94 -3.89 -32.88
N ALA A 250 -21.22 -4.93 -33.66
CA ALA A 250 -22.16 -4.87 -34.78
C ALA A 250 -23.62 -4.59 -34.33
N ALA A 251 -23.96 -4.87 -33.08
CA ALA A 251 -25.30 -4.64 -32.53
C ALA A 251 -25.54 -3.19 -32.06
N LEU A 252 -24.47 -2.38 -31.92
CA LEU A 252 -24.55 -1.02 -31.37
C LEU A 252 -25.47 -0.10 -32.18
N ALA A 253 -25.44 -0.20 -33.51
CA ALA A 253 -26.24 0.65 -34.39
C ALA A 253 -27.75 0.48 -34.15
N ASN A 254 -28.18 -0.72 -33.75
CA ASN A 254 -29.60 -1.03 -33.51
C ASN A 254 -30.12 -0.49 -32.16
N ALA A 255 -29.21 -0.18 -31.24
CA ALA A 255 -29.53 0.34 -29.91
C ALA A 255 -29.40 1.87 -29.80
N LEU A 256 -28.85 2.52 -30.83
CA LEU A 256 -28.65 3.96 -30.84
C LEU A 256 -29.98 4.70 -30.97
N THR A 257 -30.19 5.68 -30.10
CA THR A 257 -31.28 6.65 -30.19
C THR A 257 -30.75 8.06 -29.96
N SER A 258 -31.62 9.07 -30.14
CA SER A 258 -31.28 10.46 -29.78
C SER A 258 -31.07 10.68 -28.28
N ARG A 259 -31.44 9.72 -27.43
CA ARG A 259 -31.23 9.76 -25.97
C ARG A 259 -29.95 9.03 -25.55
N THR A 260 -29.28 8.32 -26.45
CA THR A 260 -28.07 7.59 -26.11
C THR A 260 -26.97 8.56 -25.69
N LYS A 261 -26.45 8.38 -24.47
CA LYS A 261 -25.42 9.25 -23.89
C LYS A 261 -24.08 8.56 -23.72
N ALA A 262 -24.10 7.27 -23.38
CA ALA A 262 -22.91 6.50 -23.08
C ALA A 262 -23.03 5.03 -23.48
N ILE A 263 -21.88 4.36 -23.58
CA ILE A 263 -21.74 2.92 -23.77
C ILE A 263 -20.90 2.37 -22.60
N VAL A 264 -21.39 1.32 -21.95
CA VAL A 264 -20.69 0.60 -20.88
C VAL A 264 -20.38 -0.82 -21.36
N PRO A 265 -19.27 -1.03 -22.09
CA PRO A 265 -18.80 -2.37 -22.40
C PRO A 265 -18.24 -3.06 -21.15
N VAL A 266 -18.57 -4.34 -20.99
CA VAL A 266 -18.12 -5.15 -19.86
C VAL A 266 -17.00 -6.08 -20.31
N HIS A 267 -15.90 -6.09 -19.56
CA HIS A 267 -14.79 -7.02 -19.75
C HIS A 267 -15.04 -8.30 -18.95
N LEU A 268 -15.91 -9.15 -19.50
CA LEU A 268 -16.47 -10.29 -18.79
C LEU A 268 -15.47 -11.44 -18.64
N PHE A 269 -15.52 -12.13 -17.50
CA PHE A 269 -14.69 -13.30 -17.15
C PHE A 269 -13.18 -13.08 -17.17
N GLY A 270 -12.71 -11.86 -17.38
CA GLY A 270 -11.29 -11.51 -17.52
C GLY A 270 -10.83 -11.33 -18.95
N GLN A 271 -11.75 -11.27 -19.92
CA GLN A 271 -11.50 -10.89 -21.31
C GLN A 271 -11.96 -9.45 -21.54
N THR A 272 -11.19 -8.68 -22.30
CA THR A 272 -11.65 -7.36 -22.76
C THR A 272 -12.69 -7.50 -23.88
N ALA A 273 -13.64 -6.57 -23.95
CA ALA A 273 -14.49 -6.43 -25.13
C ALA A 273 -13.68 -6.02 -26.37
N ASP A 274 -14.25 -6.13 -27.58
CA ASP A 274 -13.59 -5.61 -28.78
C ASP A 274 -13.66 -4.09 -28.84
N MET A 275 -12.66 -3.43 -28.24
CA MET A 275 -12.73 -2.01 -27.92
C MET A 275 -12.55 -1.08 -29.13
N ASP A 276 -11.73 -1.41 -30.13
CA ASP A 276 -11.50 -0.48 -31.26
C ASP A 276 -12.79 -0.17 -32.05
N PRO A 277 -13.64 -1.17 -32.41
CA PRO A 277 -14.92 -0.89 -33.05
C PRO A 277 -15.89 -0.10 -32.14
N ILE A 278 -15.94 -0.42 -30.84
CA ILE A 278 -16.81 0.29 -29.87
C ILE A 278 -16.40 1.75 -29.77
N LEU A 279 -15.11 2.02 -29.58
CA LEU A 279 -14.55 3.38 -29.49
C LEU A 279 -14.70 4.15 -30.81
N LYS A 280 -14.62 3.47 -31.97
CA LYS A 280 -14.89 4.09 -33.26
C LYS A 280 -16.36 4.50 -33.38
N PHE A 281 -17.28 3.61 -33.02
CA PHE A 281 -18.72 3.89 -33.05
C PHE A 281 -19.09 5.04 -32.11
N ALA A 282 -18.56 5.04 -30.88
CA ALA A 282 -18.81 6.07 -29.90
C ALA A 282 -18.35 7.45 -30.39
N ARG A 283 -17.13 7.56 -30.93
CA ARG A 283 -16.60 8.81 -31.50
C ARG A 283 -17.44 9.35 -32.66
N GLN A 284 -17.96 8.48 -33.52
CA GLN A 284 -18.80 8.88 -34.65
C GLN A 284 -20.14 9.51 -34.20
N HIS A 285 -20.60 9.18 -33.00
CA HIS A 285 -21.90 9.61 -32.48
C HIS A 285 -21.78 10.53 -31.25
N GLY A 286 -20.57 10.94 -30.87
CA GLY A 286 -20.34 11.80 -29.70
C GLY A 286 -20.72 11.16 -28.37
N LEU A 287 -20.60 9.83 -28.25
CA LEU A 287 -20.91 9.08 -27.04
C LEU A 287 -19.66 8.89 -26.17
N VAL A 288 -19.86 8.85 -24.86
CA VAL A 288 -18.80 8.50 -23.89
C VAL A 288 -18.73 6.98 -23.72
N VAL A 289 -17.53 6.43 -23.55
CA VAL A 289 -17.32 5.00 -23.25
C VAL A 289 -16.77 4.82 -21.85
N ILE A 290 -17.41 3.97 -21.06
CA ILE A 290 -17.04 3.66 -19.67
C ILE A 290 -16.74 2.17 -19.60
N GLU A 291 -15.48 1.79 -19.42
CA GLU A 291 -15.11 0.37 -19.31
C GLU A 291 -15.55 -0.19 -17.96
N ASP A 292 -16.44 -1.18 -17.95
CA ASP A 292 -16.64 -2.03 -16.77
C ASP A 292 -15.59 -3.15 -16.78
N ALA A 293 -14.48 -2.90 -16.11
CA ALA A 293 -13.33 -3.78 -15.97
C ALA A 293 -13.35 -4.57 -14.63
N ALA A 294 -14.51 -4.68 -13.97
CA ALA A 294 -14.63 -5.31 -12.66
C ALA A 294 -14.15 -6.77 -12.59
N GLN A 295 -14.03 -7.45 -13.74
CA GLN A 295 -13.52 -8.83 -13.83
C GLN A 295 -12.17 -8.95 -14.55
N ALA A 296 -11.53 -7.84 -14.93
CA ALA A 296 -10.45 -7.84 -15.92
C ALA A 296 -9.13 -7.21 -15.43
N HIS A 297 -8.82 -7.31 -14.14
CA HIS A 297 -7.59 -6.78 -13.55
C HIS A 297 -6.33 -7.35 -14.24
N GLY A 298 -5.65 -6.52 -15.02
CA GLY A 298 -4.46 -6.90 -15.78
C GLY A 298 -4.74 -7.57 -17.12
N ALA A 299 -6.00 -7.67 -17.56
CA ALA A 299 -6.31 -8.07 -18.94
C ALA A 299 -5.81 -7.01 -19.92
N GLU A 300 -5.58 -7.42 -21.16
CA GLU A 300 -5.10 -6.51 -22.20
C GLU A 300 -5.92 -6.64 -23.48
N TYR A 301 -6.05 -5.53 -24.19
CA TYR A 301 -6.54 -5.45 -25.56
C TYR A 301 -5.46 -4.80 -26.42
N LYS A 302 -4.86 -5.55 -27.34
CA LYS A 302 -3.75 -5.09 -28.20
C LYS A 302 -2.65 -4.37 -27.39
N ASN A 303 -2.23 -4.99 -26.28
CA ASN A 303 -1.23 -4.50 -25.31
C ASN A 303 -1.61 -3.25 -24.49
N ARG A 304 -2.87 -2.79 -24.58
CA ARG A 304 -3.42 -1.76 -23.68
C ARG A 304 -4.13 -2.45 -22.52
N ARG A 305 -3.90 -1.98 -21.29
CA ARG A 305 -4.51 -2.58 -20.10
C ARG A 305 -6.02 -2.30 -20.09
N ALA A 306 -6.80 -3.23 -19.58
CA ALA A 306 -8.20 -2.99 -19.23
C ALA A 306 -8.33 -1.71 -18.40
N GLY A 307 -9.36 -0.91 -18.67
CA GLY A 307 -9.63 0.38 -18.05
C GLY A 307 -8.88 1.58 -18.64
N SER A 308 -7.95 1.38 -19.58
CA SER A 308 -7.09 2.45 -20.13
C SER A 308 -7.44 2.88 -21.56
N MET A 309 -8.52 2.33 -22.12
CA MET A 309 -8.84 2.45 -23.55
C MET A 309 -9.88 3.51 -23.85
N SER A 310 -10.72 3.87 -22.87
CA SER A 310 -11.78 4.87 -22.99
C SER A 310 -11.57 6.07 -22.06
N GLU A 311 -12.60 6.91 -21.92
CA GLU A 311 -12.61 8.06 -21.02
C GLU A 311 -12.35 7.66 -19.56
N ILE A 312 -12.82 6.49 -19.14
CA ILE A 312 -12.80 6.06 -17.75
C ILE A 312 -12.99 4.54 -17.63
N GLY A 313 -12.17 3.92 -16.78
CA GLY A 313 -12.25 2.49 -16.47
C GLY A 313 -12.64 2.24 -15.01
N CYS A 314 -13.53 1.26 -14.79
CA CYS A 314 -14.13 0.96 -13.50
C CYS A 314 -13.73 -0.44 -13.03
N PHE A 315 -13.32 -0.56 -11.76
CA PHE A 315 -12.85 -1.81 -11.16
C PHE A 315 -13.58 -2.12 -9.86
N SER A 316 -13.78 -3.42 -9.62
CA SER A 316 -14.24 -3.98 -8.36
C SER A 316 -13.08 -4.74 -7.73
N PHE A 317 -12.82 -4.52 -6.46
CA PHE A 317 -11.88 -5.34 -5.69
C PHE A 317 -12.61 -6.25 -4.71
N TYR A 318 -13.81 -6.72 -5.06
CA TYR A 318 -14.50 -7.75 -4.27
C TYR A 318 -13.57 -8.95 -4.00
N PRO A 319 -13.63 -9.64 -2.85
CA PRO A 319 -12.59 -10.60 -2.47
C PRO A 319 -12.32 -11.72 -3.48
N GLY A 320 -13.33 -12.12 -4.26
CA GLY A 320 -13.21 -13.14 -5.31
C GLY A 320 -12.52 -12.69 -6.62
N LYS A 321 -12.22 -11.40 -6.80
CA LYS A 321 -11.59 -10.88 -8.03
C LYS A 321 -10.12 -11.27 -8.14
N ASN A 322 -9.54 -11.15 -9.34
CA ASN A 322 -8.10 -11.39 -9.56
C ASN A 322 -7.22 -10.55 -8.63
N LEU A 323 -7.64 -9.29 -8.38
CA LEU A 323 -7.12 -8.44 -7.33
C LEU A 323 -8.23 -8.17 -6.31
N GLY A 324 -8.45 -9.08 -5.37
CA GLY A 324 -9.46 -8.92 -4.33
C GLY A 324 -8.95 -8.24 -3.06
N ALA A 325 -9.74 -7.36 -2.48
CA ALA A 325 -9.54 -6.73 -1.18
C ALA A 325 -9.92 -7.70 -0.04
N LEU A 326 -9.97 -7.21 1.21
CA LEU A 326 -10.45 -7.95 2.39
C LEU A 326 -11.92 -7.65 2.72
N GLY A 327 -12.66 -7.12 1.75
CA GLY A 327 -14.06 -6.70 1.87
C GLY A 327 -14.50 -6.03 0.58
N GLU A 328 -15.41 -5.06 0.69
CA GLU A 328 -15.81 -4.21 -0.45
C GLU A 328 -14.74 -3.16 -0.75
N ALA A 329 -14.45 -2.99 -2.04
CA ALA A 329 -13.65 -1.89 -2.56
C ALA A 329 -13.85 -1.80 -4.08
N GLY A 330 -13.59 -0.62 -4.65
CA GLY A 330 -13.51 -0.40 -6.08
C GLY A 330 -12.52 0.69 -6.42
N ALA A 331 -12.32 0.95 -7.71
CA ALA A 331 -11.60 2.12 -8.15
C ALA A 331 -12.04 2.52 -9.55
N ILE A 332 -11.76 3.77 -9.86
CA ILE A 332 -11.79 4.30 -11.22
C ILE A 332 -10.35 4.59 -11.65
N VAL A 333 -10.06 4.45 -12.95
CA VAL A 333 -8.86 4.99 -13.59
C VAL A 333 -9.25 5.89 -14.77
N THR A 334 -8.47 6.93 -15.03
CA THR A 334 -8.68 7.85 -16.16
C THR A 334 -7.40 8.65 -16.45
N ASN A 335 -7.29 9.19 -17.66
CA ASN A 335 -6.26 10.18 -18.02
C ASN A 335 -6.78 11.63 -17.97
N ASN A 336 -8.04 11.83 -17.58
CA ASN A 336 -8.64 13.15 -17.48
C ASN A 336 -8.66 13.62 -16.02
N LEU A 337 -7.87 14.66 -15.72
CA LEU A 337 -7.79 15.25 -14.38
C LEU A 337 -9.14 15.81 -13.90
N GLU A 338 -9.92 16.44 -14.78
CA GLU A 338 -11.21 17.02 -14.42
C GLU A 338 -12.21 15.94 -14.00
N LEU A 339 -12.21 14.79 -14.70
CA LEU A 339 -13.03 13.63 -14.31
C LEU A 339 -12.55 13.05 -12.98
N ALA A 340 -11.24 12.84 -12.82
CA ALA A 340 -10.68 12.33 -11.58
C ALA A 340 -11.06 13.22 -10.38
N ASP A 341 -10.88 14.54 -10.51
CA ASP A 341 -11.19 15.50 -9.43
C ASP A 341 -12.69 15.57 -9.15
N LYS A 342 -13.54 15.58 -10.18
CA LYS A 342 -15.00 15.52 -10.00
C LYS A 342 -15.41 14.27 -9.23
N ILE A 343 -14.82 13.12 -9.52
CA ILE A 343 -15.10 11.87 -8.81
C ILE A 343 -14.58 11.92 -7.37
N ARG A 344 -13.40 12.49 -7.11
CA ARG A 344 -12.89 12.67 -5.75
C ARG A 344 -13.85 13.49 -4.89
N VAL A 345 -14.43 14.54 -5.48
CA VAL A 345 -15.46 15.38 -4.85
C VAL A 345 -16.75 14.59 -4.62
N LEU A 346 -17.27 13.91 -5.65
CA LEU A 346 -18.49 13.10 -5.55
C LEU A 346 -18.41 12.01 -4.48
N ARG A 347 -17.26 11.33 -4.39
CA ARG A 347 -16.94 10.27 -3.44
C ARG A 347 -16.98 10.71 -1.97
N ASP A 348 -16.76 11.99 -1.71
CA ASP A 348 -16.57 12.54 -0.38
C ASP A 348 -17.61 13.61 -0.05
N HIS A 349 -18.90 13.25 -0.15
CA HIS A 349 -20.05 14.13 0.11
C HIS A 349 -20.07 15.42 -0.72
N GLY A 350 -19.45 15.43 -1.90
CA GLY A 350 -19.37 16.63 -2.72
C GLY A 350 -18.40 17.67 -2.15
N GLN A 351 -17.49 17.26 -1.27
CA GLN A 351 -16.54 18.13 -0.58
C GLN A 351 -15.31 18.40 -1.45
N ALA A 352 -15.16 19.63 -1.92
CA ALA A 352 -13.97 20.06 -2.67
C ALA A 352 -12.82 20.52 -1.73
N ARG A 353 -13.18 21.02 -0.55
CA ARG A 353 -12.26 21.40 0.53
C ARG A 353 -12.93 21.10 1.86
N LYS A 354 -12.17 20.86 2.93
CA LYS A 354 -12.71 20.53 4.26
C LYS A 354 -13.83 21.52 4.66
N TYR A 355 -15.03 20.99 4.95
CA TYR A 355 -16.26 21.75 5.26
C TYR A 355 -16.85 22.61 4.13
N HIS A 356 -16.39 22.46 2.89
CA HIS A 356 -16.91 23.17 1.73
C HIS A 356 -17.38 22.20 0.65
N HIS A 357 -18.70 22.17 0.42
CA HIS A 357 -19.37 21.25 -0.48
C HIS A 357 -19.86 22.00 -1.72
N THR A 358 -19.35 21.64 -2.89
CA THR A 358 -19.62 22.35 -4.16
C THR A 358 -20.72 21.70 -4.98
N MET A 359 -21.09 20.46 -4.66
CA MET A 359 -22.17 19.72 -5.30
C MET A 359 -22.73 18.67 -4.34
N VAL A 360 -23.84 18.03 -4.70
CA VAL A 360 -24.30 16.83 -3.98
C VAL A 360 -23.36 15.67 -4.31
N GLY A 361 -22.88 14.99 -3.28
CA GLY A 361 -22.10 13.76 -3.39
C GLY A 361 -22.49 12.75 -2.31
N TRP A 362 -21.73 11.65 -2.21
CA TRP A 362 -22.04 10.50 -1.37
C TRP A 362 -20.84 10.08 -0.52
N ASN A 363 -21.03 9.12 0.38
CA ASN A 363 -19.91 8.47 1.06
C ASN A 363 -19.55 7.19 0.28
N CYS A 364 -18.60 7.29 -0.63
CA CYS A 364 -18.12 6.17 -1.44
C CYS A 364 -16.61 5.98 -1.26
N ARG A 365 -16.08 6.32 -0.06
CA ARG A 365 -14.64 6.29 0.22
C ARG A 365 -14.16 4.85 0.41
N MET A 366 -12.97 4.56 -0.09
CA MET A 366 -12.25 3.32 0.25
C MET A 366 -11.68 3.39 1.66
N ASP A 367 -11.76 2.30 2.42
CA ASP A 367 -11.09 2.17 3.71
C ASP A 367 -9.57 2.03 3.55
N ALA A 368 -8.81 2.60 4.49
CA ALA A 368 -7.35 2.56 4.51
C ALA A 368 -6.80 1.13 4.55
N ILE A 369 -7.49 0.21 5.23
CA ILE A 369 -7.11 -1.20 5.29
C ILE A 369 -7.21 -1.88 3.93
N GLN A 370 -8.21 -1.53 3.13
CA GLN A 370 -8.37 -2.08 1.78
C GLN A 370 -7.26 -1.56 0.87
N GLY A 371 -7.00 -0.25 0.88
CA GLY A 371 -5.87 0.33 0.13
C GLY A 371 -4.52 -0.30 0.49
N ALA A 372 -4.24 -0.50 1.78
CA ALA A 372 -3.02 -1.15 2.23
C ALA A 372 -2.91 -2.62 1.76
N CYS A 373 -3.99 -3.39 1.87
CA CYS A 373 -4.00 -4.79 1.41
C CYS A 373 -3.83 -4.89 -0.11
N LEU A 374 -4.56 -4.06 -0.86
CA LEU A 374 -4.53 -4.03 -2.31
C LEU A 374 -3.14 -3.64 -2.83
N ALA A 375 -2.47 -2.66 -2.21
CA ALA A 375 -1.11 -2.28 -2.57
C ALA A 375 -0.08 -3.41 -2.42
N ILE A 376 -0.30 -4.33 -1.45
CA ILE A 376 0.54 -5.53 -1.29
C ILE A 376 0.20 -6.55 -2.38
N LYS A 377 -1.09 -6.88 -2.55
CA LYS A 377 -1.53 -7.89 -3.52
C LYS A 377 -1.23 -7.50 -4.97
N LEU A 378 -1.28 -6.21 -5.29
CA LEU A 378 -1.00 -5.67 -6.63
C LEU A 378 0.38 -6.09 -7.15
N ARG A 379 1.39 -6.18 -6.27
CA ARG A 379 2.77 -6.61 -6.60
C ARG A 379 2.85 -8.04 -7.13
N HIS A 380 1.81 -8.84 -6.88
CA HIS A 380 1.74 -10.24 -7.24
C HIS A 380 0.70 -10.52 -8.32
N LEU A 381 -0.04 -9.49 -8.78
CA LEU A 381 -1.17 -9.65 -9.69
C LEU A 381 -0.77 -10.26 -11.04
N ASP A 382 0.24 -9.72 -11.72
CA ASP A 382 0.67 -10.25 -13.03
C ASP A 382 1.10 -11.72 -12.92
N ARG A 383 1.92 -12.06 -11.91
CA ARG A 383 2.30 -13.45 -11.63
C ARG A 383 1.09 -14.34 -11.36
N GLY A 384 0.12 -13.85 -10.58
CA GLY A 384 -1.13 -14.57 -10.29
C GLY A 384 -1.98 -14.81 -11.54
N ASN A 385 -2.06 -13.81 -12.42
CA ASN A 385 -2.76 -13.92 -13.70
C ASN A 385 -2.06 -14.93 -14.64
N ASP A 386 -0.74 -14.95 -14.69
CA ASP A 386 0.00 -15.91 -15.51
C ASP A 386 -0.19 -17.36 -15.03
N LEU A 387 -0.30 -17.56 -13.71
CA LEU A 387 -0.69 -18.85 -13.15
C LEU A 387 -2.11 -19.24 -13.55
N ARG A 388 -3.08 -18.32 -13.47
CA ARG A 388 -4.46 -18.54 -13.95
C ARG A 388 -4.50 -18.93 -15.43
N ARG A 389 -3.74 -18.24 -16.28
CA ARG A 389 -3.60 -18.56 -17.71
C ARG A 389 -3.03 -19.96 -17.94
N THR A 390 -2.02 -20.34 -17.15
CA THR A 390 -1.44 -21.70 -17.20
C THR A 390 -2.48 -22.76 -16.83
N HIS A 391 -3.32 -22.52 -15.82
CA HIS A 391 -4.40 -23.42 -15.46
C HIS A 391 -5.51 -23.48 -16.50
N ALA A 392 -5.90 -22.33 -17.07
CA ALA A 392 -6.88 -22.27 -18.15
C ALA A 392 -6.43 -23.09 -19.36
N ALA A 393 -5.17 -22.95 -19.79
CA ALA A 393 -4.61 -23.75 -20.88
C ALA A 393 -4.67 -25.27 -20.62
N ARG A 394 -4.46 -25.69 -19.36
CA ARG A 394 -4.60 -27.10 -18.96
C ARG A 394 -6.05 -27.58 -19.06
N TYR A 395 -7.02 -26.77 -18.63
CA TYR A 395 -8.43 -27.09 -18.81
C TYR A 395 -8.81 -27.16 -20.28
N SER A 396 -8.38 -26.19 -21.10
CA SER A 396 -8.67 -26.19 -22.54
C SER A 396 -8.08 -27.42 -23.25
N ALA A 397 -6.88 -27.85 -22.86
CA ALA A 397 -6.28 -29.08 -23.36
C ALA A 397 -7.06 -30.32 -22.92
N ALA A 398 -7.50 -30.39 -21.65
CA ALA A 398 -8.23 -31.52 -21.11
C ALA A 398 -9.64 -31.66 -21.71
N PHE A 399 -10.31 -30.54 -22.01
CA PHE A 399 -11.64 -30.54 -22.62
C PHE A 399 -11.62 -30.63 -24.16
N LYS A 400 -10.44 -30.63 -24.79
CA LYS A 400 -10.32 -30.60 -26.26
C LYS A 400 -11.03 -31.77 -26.95
N GLU A 401 -11.08 -32.93 -26.31
CA GLU A 401 -11.67 -34.16 -26.85
C GLU A 401 -13.07 -34.46 -26.29
N VAL A 402 -13.65 -33.53 -25.51
CA VAL A 402 -15.01 -33.67 -24.96
C VAL A 402 -15.95 -32.82 -25.83
N GLU A 403 -16.60 -33.45 -26.81
CA GLU A 403 -17.40 -32.77 -27.84
C GLU A 403 -18.56 -31.97 -27.26
N GLU A 404 -19.12 -32.40 -26.13
CA GLU A 404 -20.22 -31.73 -25.44
C GLU A 404 -19.80 -30.44 -24.74
N VAL A 405 -18.49 -30.21 -24.53
CA VAL A 405 -17.96 -29.07 -23.77
C VAL A 405 -17.38 -28.01 -24.70
N ILE A 406 -18.00 -26.84 -24.70
CA ILE A 406 -17.47 -25.64 -25.36
C ILE A 406 -16.62 -24.86 -24.35
N SER A 407 -15.30 -24.95 -24.51
CA SER A 407 -14.34 -24.17 -23.71
C SER A 407 -14.34 -22.67 -24.07
N PRO A 408 -14.00 -21.78 -23.11
CA PRO A 408 -13.91 -20.35 -23.37
C PRO A 408 -12.81 -20.04 -24.39
N LEU A 409 -13.11 -19.10 -25.29
CA LEU A 409 -12.17 -18.60 -26.29
C LEU A 409 -11.42 -17.36 -25.77
N GLU A 410 -10.09 -17.38 -25.86
CA GLU A 410 -9.28 -16.15 -25.80
C GLU A 410 -9.25 -15.51 -27.19
N ALA A 411 -9.81 -14.31 -27.32
CA ALA A 411 -9.83 -13.55 -28.56
C ALA A 411 -8.41 -13.12 -28.97
N GLU A 412 -8.11 -13.06 -30.27
CA GLU A 412 -6.77 -12.73 -30.79
C GLU A 412 -6.25 -11.35 -30.33
N TYR A 413 -7.16 -10.41 -30.11
CA TYR A 413 -6.82 -9.08 -29.61
C TYR A 413 -6.57 -9.05 -28.10
N ALA A 414 -6.93 -10.10 -27.36
CA ALA A 414 -7.03 -10.09 -25.91
C ALA A 414 -5.88 -10.86 -25.25
N ARG A 415 -5.49 -10.41 -24.06
CA ARG A 415 -4.79 -11.23 -23.06
C ARG A 415 -5.77 -11.52 -21.92
N HIS A 416 -6.37 -12.70 -21.94
CA HIS A 416 -7.39 -13.12 -20.97
C HIS A 416 -6.78 -13.41 -19.58
N VAL A 417 -7.35 -12.87 -18.49
CA VAL A 417 -6.85 -13.12 -17.11
C VAL A 417 -7.63 -14.17 -16.34
N TYR A 418 -8.70 -14.70 -16.92
CA TYR A 418 -9.47 -15.84 -16.42
C TYR A 418 -9.89 -15.64 -14.97
N HIS A 419 -10.65 -14.57 -14.74
CA HIS A 419 -11.40 -14.42 -13.50
C HIS A 419 -12.30 -15.63 -13.29
N ILE A 420 -12.96 -16.05 -14.38
CA ILE A 420 -13.77 -17.26 -14.48
C ILE A 420 -13.34 -18.02 -15.75
N TYR A 421 -13.22 -19.35 -15.66
CA TYR A 421 -13.11 -20.24 -16.81
C TYR A 421 -14.51 -20.80 -17.09
N ALA A 422 -15.31 -20.08 -17.88
CA ALA A 422 -16.71 -20.44 -18.13
C ALA A 422 -16.80 -21.42 -19.31
N ILE A 423 -17.40 -22.59 -19.10
CA ILE A 423 -17.72 -23.55 -20.15
C ILE A 423 -19.22 -23.49 -20.47
N ARG A 424 -19.57 -23.82 -21.71
CA ARG A 424 -20.94 -24.21 -22.08
C ARG A 424 -20.98 -25.72 -22.31
N VAL A 425 -22.11 -26.33 -22.01
CA VAL A 425 -22.42 -27.71 -22.37
C VAL A 425 -23.63 -27.71 -23.29
N GLN A 426 -23.66 -28.59 -24.29
CA GLN A 426 -24.88 -28.80 -25.07
C GLN A 426 -25.94 -29.46 -24.17
N ASP A 427 -27.18 -28.97 -24.24
CA ASP A 427 -28.32 -29.46 -23.45
C ASP A 427 -28.70 -30.90 -23.77
#